data_AF-A0A349MKT8-F1
#
_entry.id   AF-A0A349MKT8-F1
#
_cell.length_a   1.000
_cell.length_b   1.000
_cell.length_c   1.000
_cell.angle_alpha   90.00
_cell.angle_beta   90.00
_cell.angle_gamma   90.00
#
_symmetry.space_group_name_H-M   'P 1'
#
loop_
_entity.id
_entity.type
_entity.pdbx_description
1 polymer ?
#
loop_
_entity_poly.entity_id
_entity_poly.type
_entity_poly.pdbx_seq_one_letter_code
_entity_poly.pdbx_strand_id
1 'polypeptide(L)'
;MCADPIRHAFEKARVANMTRDELDLYDKAGIAIADARGRVEQARKDGKLEERMEMLLDLLQDRFGAIPDWARIKLAEADLNTLKGWSKKIFSADKIEHIFQ
;
A
#
# COMPACT_ATOMS: atom_id res chain seq x y z
N MET A 1 -13.80 19.91 14.49
CA MET A 1 -13.47 21.17 13.80
C MET A 1 -12.18 20.93 13.03
N CYS A 2 -12.27 20.65 11.73
CA CYS A 2 -11.08 20.47 10.89
C CYS A 2 -10.45 21.86 10.68
N ALA A 3 -9.32 22.12 11.35
CA ALA A 3 -8.54 23.31 11.08
C ALA A 3 -8.05 23.21 9.62
N ASP A 4 -8.55 24.12 8.79
CA ASP A 4 -8.14 24.24 7.39
C ASP A 4 -6.61 24.45 7.36
N PRO A 5 -5.83 23.49 6.81
CA PRO A 5 -4.37 23.53 6.84
C PRO A 5 -3.82 24.83 6.25
N ILE A 6 -4.54 25.39 5.27
CA ILE A 6 -4.18 26.63 4.59
C ILE A 6 -4.29 27.81 5.58
N ARG A 7 -5.35 27.86 6.38
CA ARG A 7 -5.60 28.94 7.34
C ARG A 7 -4.55 28.97 8.46
N HIS A 8 -4.13 27.80 8.94
CA HIS A 8 -3.11 27.66 9.99
C HIS A 8 -1.70 28.03 9.54
N ALA A 9 -1.35 27.75 8.27
CA ALA A 9 -0.06 28.13 7.70
C ALA A 9 0.08 29.65 7.55
N PHE A 10 -0.96 30.33 7.04
CA PHE A 10 -1.00 31.78 6.91
C PHE A 10 -0.92 32.49 8.27
N GLU A 11 -1.60 31.95 9.29
CA GLU A 11 -1.63 32.57 10.62
C GLU A 11 -0.26 32.45 11.33
N LYS A 12 0.43 31.31 11.18
CA LYS A 12 1.81 31.16 11.67
C LYS A 12 2.81 32.05 10.93
N ALA A 13 2.72 32.16 9.61
CA ALA A 13 3.59 33.03 8.82
C ALA A 13 3.42 34.51 9.22
N ARG A 14 2.17 34.92 9.47
CA ARG A 14 1.84 36.27 9.95
C ARG A 14 2.39 36.54 11.37
N VAL A 15 2.31 35.55 12.27
CA VAL A 15 2.85 35.66 13.64
C VAL A 15 4.38 35.69 13.64
N ALA A 16 5.02 34.97 12.71
CA ALA A 16 6.48 34.91 12.58
C ALA A 16 7.09 36.07 11.79
N ASN A 17 6.27 36.97 11.22
CA ASN A 17 6.70 38.04 10.32
C ASN A 17 7.61 37.54 9.18
N MET A 18 7.32 36.34 8.67
CA MET A 18 8.09 35.71 7.61
C MET A 18 7.94 36.47 6.29
N THR A 19 9.05 36.66 5.59
CA THR A 19 9.07 37.21 4.24
C THR A 19 8.43 36.26 3.25
N ARG A 20 8.05 36.77 2.08
CA ARG A 20 7.47 35.97 0.99
C ARG A 20 8.39 34.81 0.57
N ASP A 21 9.70 35.05 0.54
CA ASP A 21 10.69 34.06 0.15
C ASP A 21 10.82 32.95 1.21
N GLU A 22 10.73 33.29 2.50
CA GLU A 22 10.73 32.32 3.59
C GLU A 22 9.46 31.44 3.59
N LEU A 23 8.31 32.03 3.25
CA LEU A 23 7.06 31.28 3.11
C LEU A 23 7.12 30.30 1.93
N ASP A 24 7.62 30.74 0.77
CA ASP A 24 7.82 29.90 -0.41
C ASP A 24 8.76 28.72 -0.12
N LEU A 25 9.82 28.94 0.68
CA LEU A 25 10.74 27.89 1.11
C LEU A 25 10.04 26.88 2.04
N TYR A 26 9.22 27.36 2.97
CA TYR A 26 8.48 26.50 3.89
C TYR A 26 7.45 25.63 3.16
N ASP A 27 6.70 26.22 2.22
CA ASP A 27 5.69 25.49 1.44
C ASP A 27 6.36 24.43 0.54
N LYS A 28 7.47 24.76 -0.11
CA LYS A 28 8.27 23.78 -0.88
C LYS A 28 8.76 22.62 0.00
N ALA A 29 9.26 22.92 1.21
CA ALA A 29 9.68 21.90 2.15
C ALA A 29 8.50 21.02 2.61
N GLY A 30 7.33 21.62 2.88
CA GLY A 30 6.12 20.91 3.24
C GLY A 30 5.65 19.94 2.16
N ILE A 31 5.62 20.38 0.91
CA ILE A 31 5.27 19.55 -0.25
C ILE A 31 6.27 18.40 -0.41
N ALA A 32 7.58 18.68 -0.35
CA ALA A 32 8.61 17.66 -0.47
C ALA A 32 8.51 16.57 0.62
N ILE A 33 8.22 16.98 1.86
CA ILE A 33 8.01 16.04 2.98
C ILE A 33 6.73 15.22 2.76
N ALA A 34 5.65 15.84 2.29
CA ALA A 34 4.40 15.15 2.00
C ALA A 34 4.58 14.09 0.89
N ASP A 35 5.26 14.44 -0.19
CA ASP A 35 5.56 13.53 -1.30
C ASP A 35 6.45 12.37 -0.83
N ALA A 36 7.49 12.66 -0.05
CA ALA A 36 8.37 11.63 0.50
C ALA A 36 7.59 10.65 1.39
N ARG A 37 6.70 11.15 2.26
CA ARG A 37 5.82 10.32 3.09
C ARG A 37 4.85 9.50 2.25
N GLY A 38 4.28 10.08 1.21
CA GLY A 38 3.40 9.38 0.27
C GLY A 38 4.10 8.20 -0.41
N ARG A 39 5.34 8.39 -0.88
CA ARG A 39 6.15 7.32 -1.49
C ARG A 39 6.48 6.20 -0.51
N VAL A 40 6.83 6.53 0.73
CA VAL A 40 7.13 5.52 1.76
C VAL A 40 5.90 4.67 2.09
N GLU A 41 4.73 5.30 2.25
CA GLU A 41 3.50 4.57 2.55
C GLU A 41 3.06 3.69 1.37
N GLN A 42 3.26 4.16 0.13
CA GLN A 42 3.00 3.34 -1.06
C GLN A 42 3.93 2.14 -1.12
N ALA A 43 5.25 2.34 -0.98
CA ALA A 43 6.23 1.25 -0.96
C ALA A 43 5.94 0.22 0.14
N ARG A 44 5.49 0.68 1.32
CA ARG A 44 5.08 -0.21 2.42
C ARG A 44 3.85 -1.05 2.07
N LYS A 45 2.88 -0.49 1.33
CA LYS A 45 1.70 -1.22 0.85
C LYS A 45 2.07 -2.24 -0.21
N ASP A 46 2.91 -1.84 -1.17
CA ASP A 46 3.35 -2.70 -2.27
C ASP A 46 4.17 -3.88 -1.74
N GLY A 47 5.14 -3.63 -0.84
CA GLY A 47 5.92 -4.71 -0.23
C GLY A 47 5.08 -5.68 0.62
N LYS A 48 3.99 -5.20 1.23
CA LYS A 48 3.03 -6.08 1.95
C LYS A 48 2.18 -6.92 1.00
N LEU A 49 1.89 -6.41 -0.20
CA LEU A 49 1.19 -7.18 -1.22
C LEU A 49 2.10 -8.28 -1.77
N GLU A 50 3.33 -7.94 -2.13
CA GLU A 50 4.35 -8.87 -2.61
C GLU A 50 4.62 -10.00 -1.60
N GLU A 51 4.90 -9.65 -0.33
CA GLU A 51 5.18 -10.63 0.73
C GLU A 51 4.01 -11.62 0.92
N ARG A 52 2.76 -11.13 0.87
CA ARG A 52 1.60 -12.01 0.98
C ARG A 52 1.39 -12.89 -0.24
N MET A 53 1.71 -12.38 -1.43
CA MET A 53 1.60 -13.14 -2.66
C MET A 53 2.64 -14.27 -2.68
N GLU A 54 3.89 -13.98 -2.30
CA GLU A 54 4.95 -14.99 -2.15
C GLU A 54 4.55 -16.05 -1.12
N MET A 55 4.10 -15.64 0.06
CA MET A 55 3.67 -16.57 1.11
C MET A 55 2.51 -17.47 0.66
N LEU A 56 1.52 -16.92 -0.04
CA LEU A 56 0.42 -17.73 -0.56
C LEU A 56 0.90 -18.69 -1.66
N LEU A 57 1.84 -18.27 -2.51
CA LEU A 57 2.42 -19.10 -3.55
C LEU A 57 3.20 -20.28 -2.95
N ASP A 58 3.96 -20.06 -1.88
CA ASP A 58 4.66 -21.12 -1.14
C ASP A 58 3.67 -22.12 -0.52
N LEU A 59 2.62 -21.63 0.16
CA LEU A 59 1.61 -22.51 0.74
C LEU A 59 0.87 -23.33 -0.33
N LEU A 60 0.60 -22.74 -1.49
CA LEU A 60 0.00 -23.45 -2.60
C LEU A 60 0.96 -24.52 -3.15
N GLN A 61 2.26 -24.21 -3.25
CA GLN A 61 3.28 -25.16 -3.69
C GLN A 61 3.41 -26.33 -2.72
N ASP A 62 3.44 -26.07 -1.43
CA ASP A 62 3.54 -27.10 -0.39
C ASP A 62 2.33 -28.03 -0.40
N ARG A 63 1.12 -27.50 -0.65
CA ARG A 63 -0.12 -28.27 -0.59
C ARG A 63 -0.48 -28.99 -1.89
N PHE A 64 -0.26 -28.34 -3.03
CA PHE A 64 -0.70 -28.83 -4.34
C PHE A 64 0.45 -29.18 -5.29
N GLY A 65 1.69 -28.88 -4.92
CA GLY A 65 2.87 -29.08 -5.76
C GLY A 65 3.01 -28.01 -6.85
N ALA A 66 3.22 -28.43 -8.09
CA ALA A 66 3.47 -27.50 -9.18
C ALA A 66 2.25 -26.58 -9.44
N ILE A 67 2.47 -25.26 -9.32
CA ILE A 67 1.43 -24.25 -9.56
C ILE A 67 1.30 -23.97 -11.05
N PRO A 68 0.09 -24.15 -11.64
CA PRO A 68 -0.16 -23.83 -13.03
C PRO A 68 0.02 -22.33 -13.34
N ASP A 69 0.40 -22.00 -14.57
CA ASP A 69 0.62 -20.61 -14.99
C ASP A 69 -0.62 -19.73 -14.82
N TRP A 70 -1.82 -20.27 -15.05
CA TRP A 70 -3.07 -19.53 -14.87
C TRP A 70 -3.27 -19.08 -13.42
N ALA A 71 -2.81 -19.86 -12.44
CA ALA A 71 -2.92 -19.52 -11.02
C ALA A 71 -1.90 -18.44 -10.63
N ARG A 72 -0.69 -18.48 -11.23
CA ARG A 72 0.33 -17.42 -11.06
C ARG A 72 -0.17 -16.09 -11.60
N ILE A 73 -0.84 -16.08 -12.76
CA ILE A 73 -1.45 -14.87 -13.33
C ILE A 73 -2.52 -14.33 -12.37
N LYS A 74 -3.40 -15.19 -11.83
CA LYS A 74 -4.43 -14.78 -10.86
C LYS A 74 -3.85 -14.21 -9.57
N LEU A 75 -2.74 -14.76 -9.07
CA LEU A 75 -2.02 -14.24 -7.91
C LEU A 75 -1.48 -12.82 -8.15
N ALA A 76 -0.89 -12.58 -9.32
CA ALA A 76 -0.33 -11.27 -9.68
C ALA A 76 -1.38 -10.16 -9.84
N GLU A 77 -2.61 -10.51 -10.24
CA GLU A 77 -3.71 -9.55 -10.41
C GLU A 77 -4.54 -9.32 -9.12
N ALA A 78 -4.30 -10.10 -8.06
CA ALA A 78 -5.14 -10.09 -6.87
C ALA A 78 -4.78 -8.97 -5.89
N ASP A 79 -5.80 -8.37 -5.29
CA ASP A 79 -5.63 -7.44 -4.18
C ASP A 79 -5.44 -8.15 -2.82
N LEU A 80 -5.03 -7.40 -1.79
CA LEU A 80 -4.76 -7.90 -0.44
C LEU A 80 -5.94 -8.63 0.23
N ASN A 81 -7.19 -8.25 -0.04
CA ASN A 81 -8.37 -8.93 0.52
C ASN A 81 -8.62 -10.25 -0.19
N THR A 82 -8.44 -10.27 -1.51
CA THR A 82 -8.56 -11.48 -2.33
C THR A 82 -7.50 -12.51 -1.90
N LEU A 83 -6.23 -12.11 -1.78
CA LEU A 83 -5.15 -12.98 -1.27
C LEU A 83 -5.46 -13.53 0.14
N LYS A 84 -6.03 -12.70 1.03
CA LYS A 84 -6.44 -13.13 2.37
C LYS A 84 -7.59 -14.14 2.34
N GLY A 85 -8.53 -14.00 1.40
CA GLY A 85 -9.61 -14.95 1.18
C GLY A 85 -9.08 -16.32 0.73
N TRP A 86 -8.20 -16.31 -0.26
CA TRP A 86 -7.54 -17.51 -0.79
C TRP A 86 -6.69 -18.23 0.27
N SER A 87 -5.95 -17.46 1.09
CA SER A 87 -5.18 -18.01 2.22
C SER A 87 -6.04 -18.76 3.24
N LYS A 88 -7.33 -18.42 3.39
CA LYS A 88 -8.24 -19.18 4.26
C LYS A 88 -8.77 -20.43 3.58
N LYS A 89 -9.06 -20.34 2.29
CA LYS A 89 -9.58 -21.47 1.48
C LYS A 89 -8.55 -22.59 1.35
N ILE A 90 -7.26 -22.29 1.47
CA ILE A 90 -6.20 -23.30 1.38
C ILE A 90 -6.37 -24.47 2.34
N PHE A 91 -6.92 -24.22 3.54
CA PHE A 91 -7.08 -25.25 4.57
C PHE A 91 -8.28 -26.18 4.31
N SER A 92 -9.23 -25.76 3.48
CA SER A 92 -10.50 -26.46 3.25
C SER A 92 -10.75 -26.87 1.80
N ALA A 93 -10.00 -26.34 0.84
CA ALA A 93 -10.16 -26.66 -0.57
C ALA A 93 -9.47 -28.00 -0.92
N ASP A 94 -10.17 -28.94 -1.56
CA ASP A 94 -9.54 -30.19 -2.01
C ASP A 94 -8.67 -30.03 -3.27
N LYS A 95 -8.93 -28.99 -4.05
CA LYS A 95 -8.22 -28.71 -5.31
C LYS A 95 -7.84 -27.24 -5.42
N ILE A 96 -6.79 -26.95 -6.19
CA ILE A 96 -6.28 -25.60 -6.36
C ILE A 96 -7.33 -24.67 -6.98
N GLU A 97 -8.16 -25.16 -7.91
CA GLU A 97 -9.19 -24.37 -8.58
C GLU A 97 -10.23 -23.80 -7.60
N HIS A 98 -10.55 -24.55 -6.53
CA HIS A 98 -11.52 -24.11 -5.52
C HIS A 98 -11.02 -22.93 -4.68
N ILE A 99 -9.71 -22.68 -4.67
CA ILE A 99 -9.13 -21.52 -3.99
C ILE A 99 -9.44 -20.24 -4.77
N PHE A 100 -9.33 -20.30 -6.11
CA PHE A 100 -9.45 -19.14 -7.00
C PHE A 100 -10.89 -18.83 -7.46
N GLN A 101 -11.88 -19.60 -7.01
CA GLN A 101 -13.32 -19.29 -7.14
C GLN A 101 -13.77 -18.25 -6.11
#